data_AF-A0A397EX21-F1
#
_entry.id   AF-A0A397EX21-F1
#
_cell.length_a   1.000
_cell.length_b   1.000
_cell.length_c   1.000
_cell.angle_alpha   90.00
_cell.angle_beta   90.00
_cell.angle_gamma   90.00
#
_symmetry.space_group_name_H-M   'P 1'
#
loop_
_entity.id
_entity.type
_entity.pdbx_description
1 polymer ?
#
loop_
_entity_poly.entity_id
_entity_poly.type
_entity_poly.pdbx_seq_one_letter_code
_entity_poly.pdbx_strand_id
1 'polypeptide(L)'
;MASTCAYCFAPGARRCGLCKILHYCSRPCQLADWKVHAIECTYLAKHLQANPMTPTLLLVIRLLRSEASMAAVQHLVSHLDSHTANKLDDYRAMGMLVLSIMTRMQLKTPVPSLESVMTVFGQLNCNAFTVCTPEQVPVGIGMFPDAALLNHSCAPNCILVFHKRQLSIRAIRDVAVGDELTVCRMSVSISI
;
A
#
# COMPACT_ATOMS: atom_id res chain seq x y z
N MET A 1 -20.00 -3.96 -9.06
CA MET A 1 -19.26 -3.58 -7.83
C MET A 1 -18.85 -2.13 -7.94
N ALA A 2 -19.09 -1.31 -6.91
CA ALA A 2 -18.64 0.09 -6.92
C ALA A 2 -17.11 0.14 -6.89
N SER A 3 -16.51 1.02 -7.69
CA SER A 3 -15.06 1.25 -7.65
C SER A 3 -14.68 1.92 -6.32
N THR A 4 -13.41 1.81 -5.91
CA THR A 4 -12.91 2.47 -4.70
C THR A 4 -12.32 3.85 -5.02
N CYS A 5 -12.50 4.83 -4.14
CA CYS A 5 -11.84 6.12 -4.25
C CYS A 5 -10.33 5.97 -4.06
N ALA A 6 -9.55 6.32 -5.08
CA ALA A 6 -8.09 6.21 -5.08
C ALA A 6 -7.39 7.10 -4.04
N TYR A 7 -8.08 8.14 -3.56
CA TYR A 7 -7.57 9.00 -2.49
C TYR A 7 -7.91 8.48 -1.10
N CYS A 8 -9.19 8.19 -0.83
CA CYS A 8 -9.68 7.97 0.54
C CYS A 8 -10.30 6.61 0.82
N PHE A 9 -10.28 5.68 -0.12
CA PHE A 9 -10.85 4.33 0.03
C PHE A 9 -12.38 4.24 0.24
N ALA A 10 -13.11 5.35 0.29
CA ALA A 10 -14.58 5.34 0.24
C ALA A 10 -15.09 4.91 -1.15
N PRO A 11 -16.38 4.54 -1.32
CA PRO A 11 -16.95 4.25 -2.64
C PRO A 11 -16.71 5.38 -3.64
N GLY A 12 -16.11 5.04 -4.78
CA GLY A 12 -15.74 5.94 -5.87
C GLY A 12 -16.72 5.83 -7.03
N ALA A 13 -17.44 6.93 -7.30
CA ALA A 13 -18.41 7.01 -8.40
C ALA A 13 -17.90 7.82 -9.60
N ARG A 14 -16.84 8.62 -9.43
CA ARG A 14 -16.34 9.57 -10.44
C ARG A 14 -15.01 9.11 -10.98
N ARG A 15 -14.94 8.85 -12.28
CA ARG A 15 -13.72 8.43 -12.95
C ARG A 15 -12.84 9.63 -13.31
N CYS A 16 -11.53 9.48 -13.21
CA CYS A 16 -10.58 10.48 -13.71
C CYS A 16 -10.85 10.77 -15.19
N GLY A 17 -10.97 12.05 -15.55
CA GLY A 17 -11.31 12.47 -16.92
C GLY A 17 -10.26 12.10 -17.97
N LEU A 18 -8.98 12.01 -17.58
CA LEU A 18 -7.86 11.76 -18.50
C LEU A 18 -7.52 10.27 -18.58
N CYS A 19 -7.02 9.67 -17.49
CA CYS A 19 -6.59 8.27 -17.54
C CYS A 19 -7.75 7.28 -17.63
N LYS A 20 -8.96 7.66 -17.18
CA LYS A 20 -10.12 6.77 -17.06
C LYS A 20 -9.93 5.56 -16.12
N ILE A 21 -8.85 5.51 -15.33
CA ILE A 21 -8.50 4.36 -14.49
C ILE A 21 -8.92 4.57 -13.04
N LEU A 22 -8.44 5.66 -12.43
CA LEU A 22 -8.73 5.94 -11.02
C LEU A 22 -10.14 6.50 -10.86
N HIS A 23 -10.77 6.13 -9.75
CA HIS A 23 -12.09 6.60 -9.35
C HIS A 23 -11.99 7.41 -8.06
N TYR A 24 -12.92 8.34 -7.86
CA TYR A 24 -12.99 9.22 -6.70
C TYR A 24 -14.43 9.35 -6.22
N CYS A 25 -14.61 9.54 -4.91
CA CYS A 25 -15.93 9.81 -4.34
C CYS A 25 -16.39 11.25 -4.64
N SER A 26 -15.45 12.18 -4.81
CA SER A 26 -15.74 13.62 -4.93
C SER A 26 -14.60 14.37 -5.64
N ARG A 27 -14.91 15.58 -6.15
CA ARG A 27 -13.91 16.49 -6.74
C ARG A 27 -12.81 16.90 -5.75
N PRO A 28 -13.11 17.20 -4.46
CA PRO A 28 -12.07 17.44 -3.45
C PRO A 28 -11.06 16.30 -3.33
N CYS A 29 -11.52 15.03 -3.31
CA CYS A 29 -10.61 13.87 -3.27
C CYS A 29 -9.73 13.77 -4.52
N GLN A 30 -10.29 14.03 -5.71
CA GLN A 30 -9.50 14.06 -6.95
C GLN A 30 -8.42 15.16 -6.92
N LEU A 31 -8.78 16.37 -6.47
CA LEU A 31 -7.83 17.48 -6.36
C LEU A 31 -6.74 17.21 -5.32
N ALA A 32 -7.09 16.57 -4.20
CA ALA A 32 -6.13 16.21 -3.17
C ALA A 32 -5.13 15.13 -3.64
N ASP A 33 -5.59 14.15 -4.42
CA ASP A 33 -4.71 13.13 -5.02
C ASP A 33 -3.89 13.67 -6.19
N TRP A 34 -4.33 14.75 -6.85
CA TRP A 34 -3.70 15.28 -8.06
C TRP A 34 -2.20 15.58 -7.91
N LYS A 35 -1.75 15.99 -6.72
CA LYS A 35 -0.33 16.21 -6.41
C LYS A 35 0.53 14.98 -6.67
N VAL A 36 -0.03 13.79 -6.49
CA VAL A 36 0.64 12.50 -6.71
C VAL A 36 0.23 11.91 -8.06
N HIS A 37 -1.09 11.92 -8.33
CA HIS A 37 -1.69 11.31 -9.50
C HIS A 37 -1.35 12.01 -10.81
N ALA A 38 -1.11 13.32 -10.87
CA ALA A 38 -0.86 14.02 -12.14
C ALA A 38 0.24 13.36 -12.98
N ILE A 39 1.31 12.94 -12.33
CA ILE A 39 2.46 12.27 -12.95
C ILE A 39 2.07 10.85 -13.41
N GLU A 40 1.31 10.12 -12.58
CA GLU A 40 0.80 8.78 -12.92
C GLU A 40 -0.24 8.81 -14.03
N CYS A 41 -1.08 9.85 -14.06
CA CYS A 41 -2.25 9.96 -14.91
C CYS A 41 -1.87 9.96 -16.39
N THR A 42 -0.84 10.71 -16.75
CA THR A 42 -0.33 10.77 -18.13
C THR A 42 0.22 9.43 -18.58
N TYR A 43 0.97 8.74 -17.71
CA TYR A 43 1.48 7.40 -17.99
C TYR A 43 0.34 6.39 -18.17
N LEU A 44 -0.58 6.35 -17.20
CA LEU A 44 -1.72 5.43 -17.19
C LEU A 44 -2.63 5.63 -18.41
N ALA A 45 -2.86 6.89 -18.83
CA ALA A 45 -3.66 7.20 -20.01
C ALA A 45 -3.07 6.62 -21.31
N LYS A 46 -1.73 6.54 -21.40
CA LYS A 46 -1.02 6.10 -22.61
C LYS A 46 -0.70 4.61 -22.65
N HIS A 47 -0.51 3.97 -21.48
CA HIS A 47 0.19 2.69 -21.42
C HIS A 47 -0.55 1.54 -20.74
N LEU A 48 -1.77 1.75 -20.21
CA LEU A 48 -2.44 0.70 -19.43
C LEU A 48 -2.79 -0.56 -20.25
N GLN A 49 -3.03 -0.45 -21.55
CA GLN A 49 -3.34 -1.61 -22.39
C GLN A 49 -2.19 -2.63 -22.46
N ALA A 50 -0.94 -2.18 -22.28
CA ALA A 50 0.24 -3.03 -22.35
C ALA A 50 0.69 -3.57 -20.97
N ASN A 51 0.44 -2.83 -19.89
CA ASN A 51 0.90 -3.18 -18.55
C ASN A 51 -0.18 -2.84 -17.49
N PRO A 52 -0.87 -3.84 -16.91
CA PRO A 52 -1.83 -3.58 -15.85
C PRO A 52 -1.10 -3.05 -14.61
N MET A 53 -1.41 -1.82 -14.24
CA MET A 53 -0.88 -1.22 -13.03
C MET A 53 -1.64 -1.74 -11.81
N THR A 54 -1.03 -2.60 -11.02
CA THR A 54 -1.62 -3.09 -9.77
C THR A 54 -1.53 -2.04 -8.64
N PRO A 55 -2.42 -2.09 -7.63
CA PRO A 55 -2.31 -1.22 -6.46
C PRO A 55 -0.96 -1.32 -5.75
N THR A 56 -0.35 -2.51 -5.71
CA THR A 56 0.98 -2.72 -5.13
C THR A 56 2.07 -2.00 -5.91
N LEU A 57 2.06 -2.09 -7.24
CA LEU A 57 3.03 -1.37 -8.08
C LEU A 57 2.89 0.15 -7.91
N LEU A 58 1.65 0.66 -7.85
CA LEU A 58 1.40 2.08 -7.56
C LEU A 58 1.94 2.49 -6.20
N LEU A 59 1.71 1.68 -5.16
CA LEU A 59 2.20 1.98 -3.82
C LEU A 59 3.73 2.04 -3.79
N VAL A 60 4.41 1.06 -4.39
CA VAL A 60 5.88 1.06 -4.50
C VAL A 60 6.39 2.30 -5.23
N ILE A 61 5.82 2.63 -6.40
CA ILE A 61 6.20 3.83 -7.17
C ILE A 61 5.98 5.11 -6.35
N ARG A 62 4.86 5.20 -5.61
CA ARG A 62 4.54 6.37 -4.76
C ARG A 62 5.52 6.51 -3.59
N LEU A 63 5.90 5.41 -2.94
CA LEU A 63 6.89 5.41 -1.87
C LEU A 63 8.25 5.88 -2.39
N LEU A 64 8.75 5.26 -3.47
CA LEU A 64 10.05 5.58 -4.09
C LEU A 64 10.16 7.03 -4.58
N ARG A 65 9.03 7.68 -4.88
CA ARG A 65 8.97 9.09 -5.34
C ARG A 65 8.91 10.10 -4.20
N SER A 66 8.83 9.67 -2.94
CA SER A 66 8.68 10.56 -1.79
C SER A 66 9.74 10.25 -0.74
N GLU A 67 10.71 11.15 -0.57
CA GLU A 67 11.75 11.03 0.46
C GLU A 67 11.17 10.84 1.86
N ALA A 68 10.13 11.62 2.20
CA ALA A 68 9.43 11.49 3.48
C ALA A 68 8.80 10.10 3.65
N SER A 69 8.26 9.52 2.57
CA SER A 69 7.68 8.18 2.62
C SER A 69 8.74 7.10 2.74
N MET A 70 9.87 7.24 2.02
CA MET A 70 11.01 6.33 2.14
C MET A 70 11.62 6.37 3.54
N ALA A 71 11.82 7.55 4.11
CA ALA A 71 12.32 7.71 5.48
C ALA A 71 11.39 7.02 6.50
N ALA A 72 10.07 7.09 6.27
CA ALA A 72 9.09 6.45 7.14
C ALA A 72 9.08 4.91 7.05
N VAL A 73 9.58 4.30 5.97
CA VAL A 73 9.56 2.84 5.79
C VAL A 73 10.93 2.18 5.85
N GLN A 74 12.03 2.94 5.75
CA GLN A 74 13.39 2.40 5.63
C GLN A 74 13.80 1.47 6.78
N HIS A 75 13.25 1.70 7.98
CA HIS A 75 13.56 0.93 9.18
C HIS A 75 12.73 -0.36 9.31
N LEU A 76 11.73 -0.55 8.44
CA LEU A 76 10.88 -1.73 8.48
C LEU A 76 11.58 -2.93 7.86
N VAL A 77 11.29 -4.11 8.40
CA VAL A 77 11.95 -5.35 8.01
C VAL A 77 11.47 -5.81 6.64
N SER A 78 12.41 -6.21 5.78
CA SER A 78 12.12 -6.74 4.43
C SER A 78 12.15 -8.27 4.34
N HIS A 79 12.89 -8.92 5.24
CA HIS A 79 13.16 -10.36 5.24
C HIS A 79 13.64 -10.92 3.89
N LEU A 80 14.31 -10.11 3.06
CA LEU A 80 14.83 -10.57 1.75
C LEU A 80 15.65 -11.86 1.85
N ASP A 81 16.52 -11.95 2.84
CA ASP A 81 17.38 -13.13 3.05
C ASP A 81 16.62 -14.37 3.53
N SER A 82 15.36 -14.22 3.94
CA SER A 82 14.48 -15.31 4.40
C SER A 82 13.43 -15.71 3.36
N HIS A 83 13.34 -14.99 2.23
CA HIS A 83 12.39 -15.30 1.15
C HIS A 83 12.94 -16.42 0.25
N THR A 84 12.03 -17.20 -0.34
CA THR A 84 12.41 -18.27 -1.28
C THR A 84 12.97 -17.68 -2.59
N ALA A 85 13.79 -18.46 -3.31
CA ALA A 85 14.34 -18.04 -4.60
C ALA A 85 13.25 -17.58 -5.59
N ASN A 86 12.16 -18.35 -5.71
CA ASN A 86 11.02 -17.98 -6.55
C ASN A 86 10.41 -16.62 -6.17
N LYS A 87 10.34 -16.33 -4.87
CA LYS A 87 9.79 -15.06 -4.39
C LYS A 87 10.72 -13.89 -4.71
N LEU A 88 12.03 -14.10 -4.63
CA LEU A 88 13.03 -13.12 -5.03
C LEU A 88 13.00 -12.86 -6.54
N ASP A 89 12.78 -13.90 -7.35
CA ASP A 89 12.58 -13.77 -8.80
C ASP A 89 11.31 -12.96 -9.13
N ASP A 90 10.22 -13.17 -8.41
CA ASP A 90 9.00 -12.35 -8.52
C ASP A 90 9.30 -10.87 -8.19
N TYR A 91 10.00 -10.60 -7.08
CA TYR A 91 10.41 -9.23 -6.72
C TYR A 91 11.33 -8.60 -7.75
N ARG A 92 12.23 -9.37 -8.35
CA ARG A 92 13.12 -8.92 -9.42
C ARG A 92 12.32 -8.56 -10.67
N ALA A 93 11.39 -9.41 -11.09
CA ALA A 93 10.53 -9.16 -12.26
C ALA A 93 9.64 -7.92 -12.05
N MET A 94 8.97 -7.82 -10.91
CA MET A 94 8.17 -6.65 -10.55
C MET A 94 9.03 -5.39 -10.41
N GLY A 95 10.24 -5.52 -9.86
CA GLY A 95 11.20 -4.44 -9.73
C GLY A 95 11.62 -3.87 -11.09
N MET A 96 11.94 -4.73 -12.05
CA MET A 96 12.24 -4.32 -13.42
C MET A 96 11.05 -3.61 -14.09
N LEU A 97 9.83 -4.06 -13.83
CA LEU A 97 8.62 -3.38 -14.30
C LEU A 97 8.48 -1.97 -13.68
N VAL A 98 8.68 -1.84 -12.36
CA VAL A 98 8.67 -0.54 -11.66
C VAL A 98 9.71 0.41 -12.25
N LEU A 99 10.94 -0.05 -12.45
CA LEU A 99 12.02 0.77 -13.03
C LEU A 99 11.68 1.21 -14.46
N SER A 100 11.13 0.31 -15.28
CA SER A 100 10.67 0.61 -16.64
C SER A 100 9.57 1.68 -16.64
N ILE A 101 8.60 1.56 -15.72
CA ILE A 101 7.53 2.55 -15.55
C ILE A 101 8.11 3.90 -15.14
N MET A 102 8.93 3.95 -14.08
CA MET A 102 9.50 5.19 -13.55
C MET A 102 10.36 5.91 -14.60
N THR A 103 11.14 5.18 -15.39
CA THR A 103 11.93 5.73 -16.50
C THR A 103 11.02 6.40 -17.54
N ARG A 104 9.89 5.77 -17.89
CA ARG A 104 8.92 6.31 -18.87
C ARG A 104 8.08 7.46 -18.32
N MET A 105 7.98 7.61 -16.99
CA MET A 105 7.28 8.72 -16.33
C MET A 105 8.06 10.05 -16.41
N GLN A 106 9.29 10.04 -16.92
CA GLN A 106 10.14 11.25 -17.06
C GLN A 106 10.28 12.03 -15.75
N LEU A 107 10.52 11.29 -14.66
CA LEU A 107 10.66 11.87 -13.33
C LEU A 107 11.91 12.76 -13.27
N LYS A 108 11.84 13.85 -12.50
CA LYS A 108 13.01 14.70 -12.22
C LYS A 108 13.98 14.06 -11.22
N THR A 109 13.49 13.12 -10.41
CA THR A 109 14.27 12.40 -9.42
C THR A 109 15.02 11.23 -10.07
N PRO A 110 16.23 10.89 -9.60
CA PRO A 110 16.95 9.71 -10.05
C PRO A 110 16.10 8.45 -9.92
N VAL A 111 16.24 7.55 -10.89
CA VAL A 111 15.63 6.22 -10.82
C VAL A 111 16.41 5.39 -9.77
N PRO A 112 15.73 4.70 -8.83
CA PRO A 112 16.39 3.90 -7.81
C PRO A 112 17.08 2.65 -8.40
N SER A 113 17.95 2.00 -7.62
CA SER A 113 18.52 0.70 -8.00
C SER A 113 17.47 -0.42 -7.90
N LEU A 114 17.68 -1.52 -8.64
CA LEU A 114 16.82 -2.70 -8.56
C LEU A 114 16.76 -3.27 -7.14
N GLU A 115 17.90 -3.31 -6.45
CA GLU A 115 18.00 -3.76 -5.06
C GLU A 115 17.15 -2.90 -4.10
N SER A 116 17.15 -1.58 -4.29
CA SER A 116 16.30 -0.67 -3.51
C SER A 116 14.82 -0.97 -3.75
N VAL A 117 14.42 -1.21 -5.00
CA VAL A 117 13.04 -1.56 -5.34
C VAL A 117 12.64 -2.91 -4.73
N MET A 118 13.52 -3.92 -4.80
CA MET A 118 13.29 -5.24 -4.19
C MET A 118 13.16 -5.14 -2.67
N THR A 119 13.96 -4.29 -2.02
CA THR A 119 13.88 -4.01 -0.58
C THR A 119 12.50 -3.45 -0.21
N VAL A 120 11.99 -2.49 -0.99
CA VAL A 120 10.64 -1.93 -0.78
C VAL A 120 9.56 -3.00 -0.99
N PHE A 121 9.69 -3.91 -1.96
CA PHE A 121 8.76 -5.03 -2.11
C PHE A 121 8.76 -5.96 -0.90
N GLY A 122 9.94 -6.31 -0.37
CA GLY A 122 10.05 -7.10 0.86
C GLY A 122 9.39 -6.38 2.04
N GLN A 123 9.66 -5.09 2.21
CA GLN A 123 9.03 -4.27 3.25
C GLN A 123 7.50 -4.23 3.10
N LEU A 124 6.97 -4.08 1.89
CA LEU A 124 5.52 -4.13 1.66
C LEU A 124 4.95 -5.51 1.98
N ASN A 125 5.64 -6.57 1.59
CA ASN A 125 5.16 -7.93 1.84
C ASN A 125 5.04 -8.23 3.33
N CYS A 126 5.95 -7.71 4.16
CA CYS A 126 5.96 -7.96 5.60
C CYS A 126 5.10 -6.98 6.40
N ASN A 127 4.91 -5.75 5.92
CA ASN A 127 4.42 -4.64 6.75
C ASN A 127 3.20 -3.91 6.19
N ALA A 128 2.81 -4.15 4.94
CA ALA A 128 1.64 -3.50 4.38
C ALA A 128 0.34 -4.12 4.91
N PHE A 129 -0.69 -3.28 5.01
CA PHE A 129 -2.01 -3.67 5.47
C PHE A 129 -3.00 -3.65 4.32
N THR A 130 -3.87 -4.66 4.28
CA THR A 130 -5.10 -4.59 3.50
C THR A 130 -6.04 -3.59 4.18
N VAL A 131 -6.36 -2.50 3.48
CA VAL A 131 -7.33 -1.51 3.95
C VAL A 131 -8.73 -2.08 3.70
N CYS A 132 -9.56 -2.10 4.74
CA CYS A 132 -10.92 -2.63 4.69
C CYS A 132 -11.98 -1.56 4.97
N THR A 133 -13.21 -1.79 4.52
CA THR A 133 -14.39 -1.05 5.00
C THR A 133 -14.73 -1.44 6.45
N PRO A 134 -15.63 -0.71 7.13
CA PRO A 134 -16.13 -1.12 8.45
C PRO A 134 -16.69 -2.55 8.48
N GLU A 135 -17.30 -2.98 7.36
CA GLU A 135 -17.83 -4.34 7.15
C GLU A 135 -16.73 -5.37 6.80
N GLN A 136 -15.46 -5.02 6.99
CA GLN A 136 -14.28 -5.87 6.72
C GLN A 136 -14.12 -6.27 5.24
N VAL A 137 -14.67 -5.50 4.30
CA VAL A 137 -14.48 -5.73 2.87
C VAL A 137 -13.16 -5.12 2.41
N PRO A 138 -12.23 -5.88 1.80
CA PRO A 138 -10.97 -5.34 1.27
C PRO A 138 -11.21 -4.31 0.17
N VAL A 139 -10.60 -3.14 0.31
CA VAL A 139 -10.73 -2.02 -0.66
C VAL A 139 -9.40 -1.50 -1.19
N GLY A 140 -8.27 -1.88 -0.58
CA GLY A 140 -6.95 -1.46 -1.05
C GLY A 140 -5.80 -1.98 -0.19
N ILE A 141 -4.62 -1.43 -0.44
CA ILE A 141 -3.39 -1.68 0.31
C ILE A 141 -2.83 -0.35 0.82
N GLY A 142 -2.30 -0.35 2.03
CA GLY A 142 -1.70 0.83 2.66
C GLY A 142 -0.51 0.47 3.52
N MET A 143 0.43 1.41 3.63
CA MET A 143 1.60 1.30 4.49
C MET A 143 1.39 2.22 5.70
N PHE A 144 1.44 1.65 6.90
CA PHE A 144 1.22 2.35 8.17
C PHE A 144 2.39 2.04 9.11
N PRO A 145 3.52 2.75 9.00
CA PRO A 145 4.77 2.37 9.67
C PRO A 145 4.64 2.15 11.17
N ASP A 146 3.97 3.05 11.89
CA ASP A 146 3.77 2.92 13.34
C ASP A 146 2.95 1.67 13.70
N ALA A 147 1.95 1.33 12.88
CA ALA A 147 1.12 0.14 13.10
C ALA A 147 1.86 -1.15 12.72
N ALA A 148 2.80 -1.09 11.77
CA ALA A 148 3.59 -2.24 11.34
C ALA A 148 4.53 -2.78 12.44
N LEU A 149 4.83 -1.96 13.45
CA LEU A 149 5.63 -2.34 14.61
C LEU A 149 4.89 -3.31 15.55
N LEU A 150 3.56 -3.37 15.51
CA LEU A 150 2.80 -4.25 16.40
C LEU A 150 2.95 -5.71 15.98
N ASN A 151 3.46 -6.53 16.89
CA ASN A 151 3.66 -7.96 16.64
C ASN A 151 2.33 -8.72 16.51
N HIS A 152 2.46 -9.92 15.94
CA HIS A 152 1.33 -10.83 15.78
C HIS A 152 1.02 -11.58 17.06
N SER A 153 -0.27 -11.73 17.38
CA SER A 153 -0.76 -12.76 18.28
C SER A 153 -2.07 -13.38 17.75
N CYS A 154 -2.23 -14.71 17.89
CA CYS A 154 -3.49 -15.41 17.61
C CYS A 154 -4.59 -15.04 18.62
N ALA A 155 -4.21 -14.61 19.82
CA ALA A 155 -5.09 -14.03 20.82
C ALA A 155 -4.60 -12.60 21.10
N PRO A 156 -4.93 -11.61 20.26
CA PRO A 156 -4.41 -10.24 20.35
C PRO A 156 -5.12 -9.41 21.42
N ASN A 157 -4.46 -8.36 21.93
CA ASN A 157 -5.09 -7.38 22.82
C ASN A 157 -5.56 -6.12 22.08
N CYS A 158 -5.19 -5.95 20.82
CA CYS A 158 -5.59 -4.84 19.98
C CYS A 158 -6.25 -5.30 18.67
N ILE A 159 -7.12 -4.45 18.13
CA ILE A 159 -7.69 -4.57 16.78
C ILE A 159 -7.36 -3.32 15.95
N LEU A 160 -7.22 -3.52 14.64
CA LEU A 160 -7.03 -2.46 13.66
C LEU A 160 -8.38 -2.04 13.09
N VAL A 161 -8.67 -0.74 13.11
CA VAL A 161 -9.90 -0.16 12.57
C VAL A 161 -9.56 0.89 11.52
N PHE A 162 -10.04 0.67 10.30
CA PHE A 162 -9.84 1.59 9.19
C PHE A 162 -11.00 2.58 9.07
N HIS A 163 -10.66 3.86 9.10
CA HIS A 163 -11.56 4.95 8.72
C HIS A 163 -10.95 5.65 7.51
N LYS A 164 -11.35 5.21 6.31
CA LYS A 164 -10.78 5.72 5.04
C LYS A 164 -9.26 5.49 5.01
N ARG A 165 -8.47 6.55 5.11
CA ARG A 165 -7.00 6.51 5.11
C ARG A 165 -6.40 6.41 6.51
N GLN A 166 -7.20 6.55 7.55
CA GLN A 166 -6.71 6.53 8.92
C GLN A 166 -6.84 5.11 9.45
N LEU A 167 -5.74 4.59 10.01
CA LEU A 167 -5.74 3.38 10.80
C LEU A 167 -5.76 3.81 12.27
N SER A 168 -6.68 3.23 13.04
CA SER A 168 -6.73 3.37 14.48
C SER A 168 -6.50 2.01 15.12
N ILE A 169 -5.74 1.99 16.22
CA ILE A 169 -5.51 0.79 17.03
C ILE A 169 -6.40 0.92 18.27
N ARG A 170 -7.19 -0.12 18.56
CA ARG A 170 -8.09 -0.13 19.71
C ARG A 170 -7.83 -1.36 20.56
N ALA A 171 -7.69 -1.16 21.87
CA ALA A 171 -7.69 -2.27 22.81
C ALA A 171 -9.05 -2.99 22.78
N ILE A 172 -9.03 -4.32 22.82
CA ILE A 172 -10.23 -5.18 22.86
C ILE A 172 -10.35 -5.98 24.16
N ARG A 173 -9.41 -5.75 25.08
CA ARG A 173 -9.36 -6.25 26.45
C ARG A 173 -8.44 -5.34 27.26
N ASP A 174 -8.40 -5.53 28.57
CA ASP A 174 -7.53 -4.76 29.46
C ASP A 174 -6.05 -4.98 29.09
N VAL A 175 -5.26 -3.90 29.17
CA VAL A 175 -3.83 -3.87 28.88
C VAL A 175 -3.13 -3.19 30.04
N ALA A 176 -2.24 -3.91 30.72
CA ALA A 176 -1.46 -3.37 31.83
C ALA A 176 -0.22 -2.61 31.34
N VAL A 177 0.35 -1.78 32.21
CA VAL A 177 1.62 -1.10 31.92
C VAL A 177 2.72 -2.14 31.74
N GLY A 178 3.43 -2.08 30.61
CA GLY A 178 4.48 -3.03 30.24
C GLY A 178 4.00 -4.18 29.36
N ASP A 179 2.69 -4.37 29.18
CA ASP A 179 2.17 -5.35 28.24
C ASP A 179 2.48 -4.97 26.79
N GLU A 180 2.87 -5.96 25.99
CA GLU A 180 3.06 -5.78 24.56
C GLU A 180 1.72 -5.61 23.84
N LEU A 181 1.61 -4.60 22.98
CA LEU A 181 0.45 -4.42 22.10
C LEU A 181 0.59 -5.33 20.88
N THR A 182 -0.38 -6.23 20.70
CA THR A 182 -0.38 -7.23 19.63
C THR A 182 -1.67 -7.21 18.83
N VAL A 183 -1.57 -7.54 17.53
CA VAL A 183 -2.69 -7.61 16.59
C VAL A 183 -2.76 -8.98 15.92
N CYS A 184 -3.94 -9.40 15.47
CA CYS A 184 -4.02 -10.58 14.60
C CYS A 184 -3.71 -10.17 13.15
N ARG A 185 -2.74 -10.85 12.52
CA ARG A 185 -2.36 -10.63 11.11
C ARG A 185 -2.94 -11.71 10.19
N MET A 186 -3.75 -12.62 10.73
CA MET A 186 -4.40 -13.71 10.02
C MET A 186 -5.92 -13.61 10.19
N SER A 187 -6.67 -14.22 9.28
CA SER A 187 -8.11 -14.46 9.51
C SER A 187 -8.26 -15.61 10.51
N VAL A 188 -8.88 -15.35 11.66
CA VAL A 188 -9.22 -16.41 12.61
C VAL A 188 -10.65 -16.84 12.32
N SER A 189 -10.83 -18.03 11.77
CA SER A 189 -12.15 -18.66 11.66
C SER A 189 -12.48 -19.28 13.00
N ILE A 190 -13.60 -18.88 13.61
CA ILE A 190 -14.22 -19.63 14.69
C ILE A 190 -15.28 -20.51 14.03
N SER A 191 -14.97 -21.78 13.86
CA SER A 191 -16.00 -22.77 13.51
C SER A 191 -16.90 -22.94 14.72
N ILE A 192 -18.18 -22.62 14.57
CA ILE A 192 -19.24 -22.86 15.56
C ILE A 192 -19.80 -24.26 15.34
#